data_AF-A0A835ULU7-F1
#
_entry.id   AF-A0A835ULU7-F1
#
_cell.length_a   1.000
_cell.length_b   1.000
_cell.length_c   1.000
_cell.angle_alpha   90.00
_cell.angle_beta   90.00
_cell.angle_gamma   90.00
#
_symmetry.space_group_name_H-M   'P 1'
#
loop_
_entity.id
_entity.type
_entity.pdbx_description
1 polymer ?
#
loop_
_entity_poly.entity_id
_entity_poly.type
_entity_poly.pdbx_seq_one_letter_code
_entity_poly.pdbx_strand_id
1 'polypeptide(L)'
;MEPKVTEMFVLYASVAPGIGKSELALEFAYRYSQRYKKVLWVGGEARYLRQNILNLSMNLGLDVSAEAERDRGRIRSFDEQEFDAFQRVKRELFRDVPYLLVIDNLETEREWWEGKELHDLIPRNTGGTHVIMTTRLSKVMNFDQIQLPPLSLADSLVLMRGRRKKDYTTEELEALENFDERLGRLSFGLWLIGSLLSELLISPLALFEAIERISLKDLSHSLGDDGFLQNNPFLMKILSFCFALLGKAKGRQDLALRMALSGAWLSPAPVSAELLAAAAEQLPGKGTSFHQWGSCLPSSLFCCLSLQSRKREIESALLLVKLGLAKRSTRHSGIYIQFHPITQLFARRRGGFSPAKAVVLGMQKCRNSLSNSDHLWASAFLLFGFKSEPPLVQLKVFDKVLFIKKIAIPLAIRSFTTFSRCCSALELLKVSTDMLDEVEKSFVSQVRDRRNGSLWWKKRLQGNRCVDELVWEEVTLLKAALLETRAKLLLRGGHFDHGEELCRTCISIRTVMLGHNHEQTLAAQETLAKLVRYRSKI
;
A
#
# COMPACT_ATOMS: atom_id res chain seq x y z
N MET A 1 -9.26 -30.04 14.05
CA MET A 1 -9.25 -30.53 12.66
C MET A 1 -7.85 -31.03 12.36
N GLU A 2 -7.66 -32.35 12.25
CA GLU A 2 -6.47 -32.91 11.62
C GLU A 2 -6.78 -33.11 10.13
N PRO A 3 -6.29 -32.24 9.22
CA PRO A 3 -6.45 -32.49 7.81
C PRO A 3 -5.60 -33.72 7.43
N LYS A 4 -6.24 -34.74 6.86
CA LYS A 4 -5.55 -35.90 6.25
C LYS A 4 -4.69 -35.39 5.09
N VAL A 5 -3.43 -35.80 5.03
CA VAL A 5 -2.39 -35.26 4.14
C VAL A 5 -2.60 -35.64 2.65
N THR A 6 -3.68 -36.34 2.30
CA THR A 6 -3.86 -36.99 1.00
C THR A 6 -4.84 -36.30 0.04
N GLU A 7 -5.58 -35.28 0.47
CA GLU A 7 -6.54 -34.55 -0.38
C GLU A 7 -6.19 -33.07 -0.43
N MET A 8 -6.41 -32.43 -1.58
CA MET A 8 -6.27 -30.98 -1.68
C MET A 8 -7.34 -30.31 -0.82
N PHE A 9 -6.92 -29.44 0.10
CA PHE A 9 -7.81 -28.65 0.92
C PHE A 9 -7.71 -27.18 0.52
N VAL A 10 -8.81 -26.64 -0.01
CA VAL A 10 -9.03 -25.20 -0.10
C VAL A 10 -9.98 -24.81 1.00
N LEU A 11 -9.46 -24.10 2.00
CA LEU A 11 -10.26 -23.60 3.10
C LEU A 11 -10.34 -22.10 2.97
N TYR A 12 -11.56 -21.55 2.91
CA TYR A 12 -11.73 -20.12 3.05
C TYR A 12 -12.47 -19.74 4.32
N ALA A 13 -11.91 -18.77 5.05
CA ALA A 13 -12.59 -18.15 6.19
C ALA A 13 -13.32 -16.89 5.71
N SER A 14 -14.65 -16.87 5.80
CA SER A 14 -15.47 -15.69 5.51
C SER A 14 -16.40 -15.38 6.67
N VAL A 15 -16.07 -14.31 7.39
CA VAL A 15 -16.74 -13.78 8.60
C VAL A 15 -16.42 -12.27 8.68
N ALA A 16 -17.02 -11.56 9.63
CA ALA A 16 -16.73 -10.17 9.97
C ALA A 16 -15.21 -9.82 10.01
N PRO A 17 -14.82 -8.60 9.59
CA PRO A 17 -13.45 -8.10 9.74
C PRO A 17 -12.99 -8.13 11.21
N GLY A 18 -11.74 -8.52 11.47
CA GLY A 18 -11.16 -8.47 12.83
C GLY A 18 -11.43 -9.67 13.74
N ILE A 19 -12.05 -10.75 13.23
CA ILE A 19 -12.31 -11.98 14.01
C ILE A 19 -11.09 -12.92 14.15
N GLY A 20 -9.97 -12.62 13.49
CA GLY A 20 -8.76 -13.47 13.59
C GLY A 20 -8.49 -14.40 12.40
N LYS A 21 -9.07 -14.16 11.21
CA LYS A 21 -8.88 -15.03 10.04
C LYS A 21 -7.41 -15.17 9.64
N SER A 22 -6.73 -14.03 9.51
CA SER A 22 -5.32 -13.95 9.11
C SER A 22 -4.41 -14.55 10.19
N GLU A 23 -4.76 -14.34 11.47
CA GLU A 23 -4.07 -14.91 12.62
C GLU A 23 -4.17 -16.44 12.63
N LEU A 24 -5.35 -17.00 12.35
CA LEU A 24 -5.54 -18.44 12.26
C LEU A 24 -4.75 -19.05 11.10
N ALA A 25 -4.77 -18.40 9.93
CA ALA A 25 -3.98 -18.85 8.78
C ALA A 25 -2.47 -18.81 9.09
N LEU A 26 -2.01 -17.78 9.81
CA LEU A 26 -0.63 -17.66 10.27
C LEU A 26 -0.25 -18.74 11.27
N GLU A 27 -1.09 -19.01 12.28
CA GLU A 27 -0.88 -20.08 13.26
C GLU A 27 -0.85 -21.46 12.59
N PHE A 28 -1.75 -21.72 11.63
CA PHE A 28 -1.74 -22.95 10.86
C PHE A 28 -0.43 -23.10 10.08
N ALA A 29 -0.02 -22.05 9.37
CA ALA A 29 1.22 -22.04 8.61
C ALA A 29 2.45 -22.27 9.50
N TYR A 30 2.48 -21.65 10.68
CA TYR A 30 3.55 -21.83 11.65
C TYR A 30 3.62 -23.28 12.17
N ARG A 31 2.50 -23.79 12.71
CA ARG A 31 2.43 -25.14 13.33
C ARG A 31 2.70 -26.26 12.35
N TYR A 32 2.22 -26.14 11.12
CA TYR A 32 2.32 -27.20 10.12
C TYR A 32 3.38 -26.92 9.04
N SER A 33 4.21 -25.90 9.22
CA SER A 33 5.28 -25.52 8.27
C SER A 33 6.15 -26.70 7.84
N GLN A 34 6.49 -27.59 8.77
CA GLN A 34 7.33 -28.77 8.53
C GLN A 34 6.72 -29.79 7.56
N ARG A 35 5.40 -29.76 7.32
CA ARG A 35 4.71 -30.64 6.36
C ARG A 35 4.90 -30.19 4.91
N TYR A 36 5.42 -28.99 4.70
CA TYR A 36 5.51 -28.36 3.40
C TYR A 36 6.96 -28.05 3.05
N LYS A 37 7.32 -28.24 1.78
CA LYS A 37 8.64 -27.81 1.27
C LYS A 37 8.77 -26.29 1.28
N LYS A 38 7.66 -25.58 1.03
CA LYS A 38 7.58 -24.12 1.05
C LYS A 38 6.24 -23.64 1.60
N VAL A 39 6.25 -22.50 2.27
CA VAL A 39 5.05 -21.73 2.64
C VAL A 39 5.07 -20.43 1.85
N LEU A 40 4.07 -20.23 1.01
CA LEU A 40 3.92 -19.08 0.13
C LEU A 40 2.76 -18.22 0.65
N TRP A 41 3.01 -16.94 0.91
CA TRP A 41 2.01 -16.02 1.44
C TRP A 41 1.83 -14.82 0.51
N VAL A 42 0.61 -14.64 0.03
CA VAL A 42 0.21 -13.65 -0.99
C VAL A 42 -0.90 -12.77 -0.42
N GLY A 43 -0.79 -11.45 -0.61
CA GLY A 43 -1.88 -10.51 -0.32
C GLY A 43 -2.96 -10.55 -1.40
N GLY A 44 -4.21 -10.69 -0.97
CA GLY A 44 -5.42 -10.88 -1.74
C GLY A 44 -6.13 -9.59 -2.18
N GLU A 45 -5.52 -8.43 -1.92
CA GLU A 45 -6.11 -7.13 -2.24
C GLU A 45 -6.20 -6.94 -3.75
N ALA A 46 -7.36 -6.48 -4.24
CA ALA A 46 -7.71 -6.55 -5.66
C ALA A 46 -6.65 -5.87 -6.56
N ARG A 47 -6.18 -4.68 -6.17
CA ARG A 47 -5.20 -3.88 -6.93
C ARG A 47 -3.80 -4.52 -7.00
N TYR A 48 -3.47 -5.39 -6.05
CA TYR A 48 -2.12 -5.94 -5.87
C TYR A 48 -2.03 -7.44 -6.15
N LEU A 49 -3.16 -8.17 -6.21
CA LEU A 49 -3.20 -9.63 -6.29
C LEU A 49 -2.30 -10.20 -7.40
N ARG A 50 -2.44 -9.74 -8.65
CA ARG A 50 -1.60 -10.22 -9.78
C ARG A 50 -0.12 -10.01 -9.52
N GLN A 51 0.23 -8.80 -9.04
CA GLN A 51 1.61 -8.45 -8.70
C GLN A 51 2.14 -9.34 -7.58
N ASN A 52 1.35 -9.58 -6.54
CA ASN A 52 1.72 -10.40 -5.39
C ASN A 52 1.94 -11.86 -5.80
N ILE A 53 1.19 -12.36 -6.79
CA ILE A 53 1.39 -13.70 -7.34
C ILE A 53 2.65 -13.75 -8.20
N LEU A 54 2.86 -12.78 -9.11
CA LEU A 54 4.11 -12.72 -9.88
C LEU A 54 5.34 -12.55 -8.99
N ASN A 55 5.23 -11.84 -7.87
CA ASN A 55 6.29 -11.70 -6.87
C ASN A 55 6.71 -13.04 -6.25
N LEU A 56 5.89 -14.10 -6.34
CA LEU A 56 6.29 -15.44 -5.92
C LEU A 56 7.47 -15.97 -6.73
N SER A 57 7.70 -15.49 -7.96
CA SER A 57 8.86 -15.85 -8.77
C SER A 57 10.17 -15.70 -8.00
N MET A 58 10.32 -14.62 -7.21
CA MET A 58 11.49 -14.36 -6.38
C MET A 58 11.67 -15.42 -5.28
N ASN A 59 10.57 -15.86 -4.65
CA ASN A 59 10.60 -16.90 -3.62
C ASN A 59 10.76 -18.32 -4.21
N LEU A 60 10.36 -18.48 -5.46
CA LEU A 60 10.46 -19.73 -6.21
C LEU A 60 11.82 -19.87 -6.93
N GLY A 61 12.58 -18.78 -7.08
CA GLY A 61 13.85 -18.77 -7.82
C GLY A 61 13.64 -18.81 -9.34
N LEU A 62 12.51 -18.30 -9.82
CA LEU A 62 12.15 -18.31 -11.23
C LEU A 62 12.55 -16.99 -11.89
N ASP A 63 13.19 -17.09 -13.05
CA ASP A 63 13.38 -15.94 -13.92
C ASP A 63 12.10 -15.66 -14.73
N VAL A 64 11.45 -14.54 -14.40
CA VAL A 64 10.28 -13.99 -15.08
C VAL A 64 10.58 -12.61 -15.68
N SER A 65 11.87 -12.27 -15.81
CA SER A 65 12.30 -11.04 -16.41
C SER A 65 11.86 -10.96 -17.88
N ALA A 66 11.61 -9.74 -18.34
CA ALA A 66 11.30 -9.50 -19.74
C ALA A 66 12.58 -9.63 -20.55
N GLU A 67 12.85 -10.86 -21.02
CA GLU A 67 13.94 -11.14 -21.94
C GLU A 67 13.72 -10.33 -23.23
N ALA A 68 14.76 -9.65 -23.70
CA ALA A 68 14.78 -9.10 -25.06
C ALA A 68 15.01 -10.20 -26.12
N GLU A 69 15.16 -11.46 -25.68
CA GLU A 69 15.49 -12.58 -26.53
C GLU A 69 14.34 -12.96 -27.45
N ARG A 70 14.70 -12.99 -28.72
CA ARG A 70 13.86 -13.44 -29.82
C ARG A 70 13.66 -14.93 -29.66
N ASP A 71 12.45 -15.37 -29.32
CA ASP A 71 12.14 -16.78 -29.52
C ASP A 71 12.04 -17.00 -31.04
N ARG A 72 12.95 -17.80 -31.59
CA ARG A 72 13.04 -18.12 -33.04
C ARG A 72 13.08 -16.90 -33.99
N GLY A 73 13.58 -15.75 -33.53
CA GLY A 73 13.70 -14.54 -34.36
C GLY A 73 12.51 -13.56 -34.29
N ARG A 74 11.41 -13.89 -33.60
CA ARG A 74 10.22 -13.04 -33.44
C ARG A 74 10.24 -12.28 -32.10
N ILE A 75 9.76 -11.03 -32.10
CA ILE A 75 9.51 -10.25 -30.88
C ILE A 75 8.16 -10.68 -30.30
N ARG A 76 8.15 -11.03 -29.01
CA ARG A 76 6.93 -11.43 -28.30
C ARG A 76 6.05 -10.22 -27.99
N SER A 77 4.74 -10.35 -28.14
CA SER A 77 3.79 -9.31 -27.72
C SER A 77 3.80 -9.14 -26.20
N PHE A 78 3.23 -8.04 -25.69
CA PHE A 78 3.10 -7.87 -24.25
C PHE A 78 2.24 -8.95 -23.59
N ASP A 79 1.14 -9.32 -24.24
CA ASP A 79 0.26 -10.37 -23.75
C ASP A 79 0.99 -11.71 -23.70
N GLU A 80 1.82 -12.01 -24.72
CA GLU A 80 2.67 -13.21 -24.74
C GLU A 80 3.71 -13.20 -23.61
N GLN A 81 4.40 -12.07 -23.39
CA GLN A 81 5.42 -11.94 -22.32
C GLN A 81 4.80 -12.09 -20.93
N GLU A 82 3.70 -11.40 -20.65
CA GLU A 82 2.99 -11.51 -19.38
C GLU A 82 2.42 -12.91 -19.16
N PHE A 83 1.82 -13.49 -20.20
CA PHE A 83 1.29 -14.84 -20.14
C PHE A 83 2.40 -15.86 -19.89
N ASP A 84 3.54 -15.78 -20.58
CA ASP A 84 4.68 -16.68 -20.37
C ASP A 84 5.24 -16.56 -18.94
N ALA A 85 5.48 -15.35 -18.46
CA ALA A 85 5.97 -15.10 -17.11
C ALA A 85 5.03 -15.72 -16.06
N PHE A 86 3.74 -15.52 -16.27
CA PHE A 86 2.70 -16.10 -15.43
C PHE A 86 2.64 -17.62 -15.52
N GLN A 87 2.73 -18.20 -16.72
CA GLN A 87 2.77 -19.63 -16.93
C GLN A 87 4.02 -20.27 -16.29
N ARG A 88 5.17 -19.59 -16.26
CA ARG A 88 6.36 -20.06 -15.53
C ARG A 88 6.06 -20.20 -14.03
N VAL A 89 5.48 -19.17 -13.41
CA VAL A 89 5.06 -19.23 -11.99
C VAL A 89 4.00 -20.30 -11.77
N LYS A 90 2.99 -20.35 -12.63
CA LYS A 90 1.91 -21.34 -12.57
C LYS A 90 2.44 -22.76 -12.68
N ARG A 91 3.34 -23.06 -13.63
CA ARG A 91 3.95 -24.39 -13.77
C ARG A 91 4.68 -24.82 -12.51
N GLU A 92 5.40 -23.90 -11.86
CA GLU A 92 6.10 -24.20 -10.60
C GLU A 92 5.13 -24.48 -9.45
N LEU A 93 4.05 -23.69 -9.35
CA LEU A 93 2.98 -23.94 -8.40
C LEU A 93 2.29 -25.28 -8.70
N PHE A 94 2.06 -25.64 -9.95
CA PHE A 94 1.33 -26.86 -10.29
C PHE A 94 2.24 -28.11 -10.29
N ARG A 95 3.49 -28.01 -9.82
CA ARG A 95 4.34 -29.18 -9.61
C ARG A 95 3.78 -30.04 -8.48
N ASP A 96 4.04 -31.34 -8.57
CA ASP A 96 3.72 -32.31 -7.52
C ASP A 96 4.74 -32.21 -6.37
N VAL A 97 4.70 -31.06 -5.68
CA VAL A 97 5.54 -30.72 -4.54
C VAL A 97 4.64 -30.21 -3.44
N PRO A 98 4.73 -30.73 -2.21
CA PRO A 98 3.90 -30.25 -1.12
C PRO A 98 4.31 -28.83 -0.73
N TYR A 99 3.40 -27.88 -0.91
CA TYR A 99 3.54 -26.51 -0.41
C TYR A 99 2.22 -26.01 0.18
N LEU A 100 2.32 -25.01 1.05
CA LEU A 100 1.17 -24.28 1.56
C LEU A 100 1.10 -22.93 0.85
N LEU A 101 -0.01 -22.64 0.17
CA LEU A 101 -0.29 -21.32 -0.38
C LEU A 101 -1.35 -20.62 0.46
N VAL A 102 -1.02 -19.46 1.03
CA VAL A 102 -1.96 -18.61 1.75
C VAL A 102 -2.25 -17.37 0.90
N ILE A 103 -3.52 -17.15 0.57
CA ILE A 103 -4.03 -15.91 -0.05
C ILE A 103 -4.81 -15.16 1.03
N ASP A 104 -4.16 -14.17 1.64
CA ASP A 104 -4.71 -13.44 2.78
C ASP A 104 -5.48 -12.19 2.32
N ASN A 105 -6.67 -11.96 2.86
CA ASN A 105 -7.55 -10.83 2.56
C ASN A 105 -7.93 -10.74 1.07
N LEU A 106 -8.40 -11.85 0.49
CA LEU A 106 -8.95 -11.88 -0.85
C LEU A 106 -10.19 -10.99 -0.95
N GLU A 107 -10.10 -9.90 -1.71
CA GLU A 107 -11.17 -8.92 -1.89
C GLU A 107 -12.10 -9.24 -3.06
N THR A 108 -11.56 -9.83 -4.13
CA THR A 108 -12.30 -10.13 -5.37
C THR A 108 -11.81 -11.43 -6.00
N GLU A 109 -12.70 -12.19 -6.64
CA GLU A 109 -12.31 -13.37 -7.44
C GLU A 109 -11.75 -13.00 -8.82
N ARG A 110 -11.92 -11.75 -9.23
CA ARG A 110 -11.41 -11.24 -10.50
C ARG A 110 -10.23 -10.35 -10.27
N GLU A 111 -9.21 -10.55 -11.08
CA GLU A 111 -8.00 -9.78 -11.06
C GLU A 111 -8.25 -8.36 -11.60
N TRP A 112 -7.70 -7.35 -10.93
CA TRP A 112 -8.10 -5.97 -11.17
C TRP A 112 -7.62 -5.39 -12.51
N TRP A 113 -6.51 -5.86 -13.10
CA TRP A 113 -5.99 -5.30 -14.35
C TRP A 113 -6.68 -5.86 -15.60
N GLU A 114 -6.82 -7.18 -15.69
CA GLU A 114 -7.36 -7.85 -16.89
C GLU A 114 -8.74 -8.48 -16.68
N GLY A 115 -9.23 -8.55 -15.44
CA GLY A 115 -10.50 -9.21 -15.12
C GLY A 115 -10.45 -10.73 -15.15
N LYS A 116 -9.25 -11.34 -15.25
CA LYS A 116 -9.05 -12.80 -15.24
C LYS A 116 -9.52 -13.41 -13.92
N GLU A 117 -10.00 -14.65 -13.99
CA GLU A 117 -10.54 -15.36 -12.84
C GLU A 117 -9.44 -15.95 -11.96
N LEU A 118 -9.65 -15.90 -10.64
CA LEU A 118 -8.79 -16.50 -9.63
C LEU A 118 -8.62 -18.02 -9.81
N HIS A 119 -9.60 -18.66 -10.44
CA HIS A 119 -9.56 -20.06 -10.83
C HIS A 119 -8.32 -20.47 -11.66
N ASP A 120 -7.76 -19.55 -12.46
CA ASP A 120 -6.58 -19.83 -13.27
C ASP A 120 -5.28 -19.82 -12.46
N LEU A 121 -5.33 -19.25 -11.26
CA LEU A 121 -4.17 -18.97 -10.39
C LEU A 121 -3.92 -20.05 -9.35
N ILE A 122 -4.95 -20.83 -9.00
CA ILE A 122 -4.89 -21.76 -7.87
C ILE A 122 -4.70 -23.19 -8.40
N PRO A 123 -3.69 -23.93 -7.91
CA PRO A 123 -3.53 -25.35 -8.21
C PRO A 123 -4.81 -26.11 -7.82
N ARG A 124 -5.29 -27.02 -8.68
CA ARG A 124 -6.49 -27.84 -8.39
C ARG A 124 -6.22 -29.32 -8.14
N ASN A 125 -5.05 -29.83 -8.56
CA ASN A 125 -4.80 -31.27 -8.65
C ASN A 125 -3.40 -31.67 -8.17
N THR A 126 -2.76 -30.92 -7.27
CA THR A 126 -1.41 -31.27 -6.77
C THR A 126 -1.51 -32.05 -5.47
N GLY A 127 -0.97 -33.27 -5.44
CA GLY A 127 -0.96 -34.11 -4.25
C GLY A 127 -0.16 -33.45 -3.12
N GLY A 128 -0.76 -33.24 -1.96
CA GLY A 128 -0.09 -32.67 -0.79
C GLY A 128 0.10 -31.13 -0.80
N THR A 129 -0.42 -30.41 -1.80
CA THR A 129 -0.54 -28.95 -1.75
C THR A 129 -1.81 -28.55 -1.03
N HIS A 130 -1.71 -27.57 -0.13
CA HIS A 130 -2.88 -26.98 0.52
C HIS A 130 -2.96 -25.49 0.22
N VAL A 131 -4.19 -24.98 0.07
CA VAL A 131 -4.45 -23.57 -0.20
C VAL A 131 -5.38 -23.03 0.89
N ILE A 132 -4.97 -21.96 1.57
CA ILE A 132 -5.79 -21.28 2.56
C ILE A 132 -6.11 -19.89 2.01
N MET A 133 -7.37 -19.53 2.03
CA MET A 133 -7.82 -18.19 1.68
C MET A 133 -8.47 -17.53 2.89
N THR A 134 -8.15 -16.28 3.14
CA THR A 134 -8.94 -15.48 4.09
C THR A 134 -9.65 -14.41 3.26
N THR A 135 -10.95 -14.22 3.50
CA THR A 135 -11.76 -13.32 2.67
C THR A 135 -12.91 -12.72 3.47
N ARG A 136 -13.54 -11.70 2.89
CA ARG A 136 -14.82 -11.14 3.34
C ARG A 136 -15.96 -11.49 2.38
N LEU A 137 -15.66 -12.14 1.26
CA LEU A 137 -16.64 -12.57 0.28
C LEU A 137 -17.51 -13.67 0.88
N SER A 138 -18.83 -13.56 0.76
CA SER A 138 -19.77 -14.56 1.28
C SER A 138 -19.57 -15.93 0.64
N LYS A 139 -19.19 -15.93 -0.64
CA LYS A 139 -18.86 -17.11 -1.43
C LYS A 139 -17.55 -16.88 -2.14
N VAL A 140 -16.71 -17.90 -2.18
CA VAL A 140 -15.49 -17.91 -2.99
C VAL A 140 -15.51 -19.14 -3.87
N MET A 141 -15.77 -18.94 -5.17
CA MET A 141 -15.81 -20.00 -6.16
C MET A 141 -16.77 -21.13 -5.72
N ASN A 142 -16.33 -22.40 -5.83
CA ASN A 142 -17.06 -23.59 -5.35
C ASN A 142 -16.28 -24.33 -4.26
N PHE A 143 -15.55 -23.60 -3.42
CA PHE A 143 -14.77 -24.18 -2.32
C PHE A 143 -15.58 -24.27 -1.02
N ASP A 144 -15.12 -25.12 -0.10
CA ASP A 144 -15.74 -25.27 1.21
C ASP A 144 -15.38 -24.11 2.14
N GLN A 145 -16.41 -23.53 2.76
CA GLN A 145 -16.25 -22.45 3.72
C GLN A 145 -16.00 -23.00 5.11
N ILE A 146 -14.97 -22.46 5.78
CA ILE A 146 -14.87 -22.55 7.23
C ILE A 146 -15.42 -21.27 7.83
N GLN A 147 -16.54 -21.39 8.54
CA GLN A 147 -17.00 -20.31 9.40
C GLN A 147 -16.19 -20.34 10.69
N LEU A 148 -15.58 -19.19 11.01
CA LEU A 148 -14.89 -19.03 12.28
C LEU A 148 -15.88 -18.55 13.34
N PRO A 149 -16.17 -19.36 14.37
CA PRO A 149 -17.00 -18.90 15.46
C PRO A 149 -16.29 -17.77 16.22
N PRO A 150 -17.06 -16.88 16.88
CA PRO A 150 -16.47 -15.96 17.84
C PRO A 150 -15.78 -16.75 18.97
N LEU A 151 -14.83 -16.09 19.64
CA LEU A 151 -14.14 -16.69 20.77
C LEU A 151 -15.12 -17.05 21.89
N SER A 152 -14.80 -18.12 22.63
CA SER A 152 -15.48 -18.40 23.90
C SER A 152 -15.15 -17.30 24.91
N LEU A 153 -16.00 -17.10 25.92
CA LEU A 153 -15.73 -16.09 26.96
C LEU A 153 -14.38 -16.35 27.64
N ALA A 154 -14.04 -17.63 27.91
CA ALA A 154 -12.76 -18.01 28.50
C ALA A 154 -11.57 -17.56 27.62
N ASP A 155 -11.64 -17.81 26.32
CA ASP A 155 -10.58 -17.41 25.38
C ASP A 155 -10.51 -15.87 25.20
N SER A 156 -11.66 -15.20 25.19
CA SER A 156 -11.74 -13.73 25.17
C SER A 156 -11.03 -13.11 26.37
N LEU A 157 -11.28 -13.66 27.57
CA LEU A 157 -10.62 -13.23 28.79
C LEU A 157 -9.11 -13.47 28.71
N VAL A 158 -8.65 -14.63 28.23
CA VAL A 158 -7.22 -14.89 28.02
C VAL A 158 -6.59 -13.85 27.10
N LEU A 159 -7.27 -13.50 26.00
CA LEU A 159 -6.78 -12.51 25.04
C LEU A 159 -6.68 -11.10 25.66
N MET A 160 -7.66 -10.69 26.47
CA MET A 160 -7.66 -9.38 27.15
C MET A 160 -6.71 -9.30 28.34
N ARG A 161 -6.47 -10.39 29.07
CA ARG A 161 -5.44 -10.42 30.13
C ARG A 161 -4.04 -10.23 29.54
N GLY A 162 -3.84 -10.65 28.30
CA GLY A 162 -2.61 -10.43 27.56
C GLY A 162 -1.40 -11.05 28.27
N ARG A 163 -0.30 -10.29 28.37
CA ARG A 163 0.94 -10.76 29.02
C ARG A 163 0.93 -10.61 30.55
N ARG A 164 -0.11 -10.05 31.15
CA ARG A 164 -0.19 -9.89 32.60
C ARG A 164 -0.62 -11.21 33.24
N LYS A 165 0.23 -11.75 34.12
CA LYS A 165 -0.11 -12.85 35.04
C LYS A 165 -0.72 -12.33 36.34
N LYS A 166 -1.54 -11.28 36.29
CA LYS A 166 -2.15 -10.71 37.48
C LYS A 166 -3.52 -11.34 37.67
N ASP A 167 -3.78 -11.85 38.87
CA ASP A 167 -5.12 -12.26 39.27
C ASP A 167 -5.97 -11.00 39.44
N TYR A 168 -7.07 -10.94 38.70
CA TYR A 168 -8.02 -9.83 38.73
C TYR A 168 -9.02 -10.05 39.85
N THR A 169 -9.44 -8.97 40.51
CA THR A 169 -10.56 -9.03 41.47
C THR A 169 -11.86 -9.34 40.73
N THR A 170 -12.92 -9.70 41.46
CA THR A 170 -14.26 -9.94 40.88
C THR A 170 -14.78 -8.74 40.09
N GLU A 171 -14.64 -7.54 40.64
CA GLU A 171 -15.03 -6.28 39.97
C GLU A 171 -14.22 -6.04 38.67
N GLU A 172 -12.93 -6.37 38.69
CA GLU A 172 -12.09 -6.24 37.49
C GLU A 172 -12.43 -7.30 36.42
N LEU A 173 -12.90 -8.49 36.83
CA LEU A 173 -13.41 -9.51 35.92
C LEU A 173 -14.74 -9.08 35.29
N GLU A 174 -15.67 -8.51 36.05
CA GLU A 174 -16.92 -7.95 35.53
C GLU A 174 -16.64 -6.85 34.49
N ALA A 175 -15.65 -5.98 34.73
CA ALA A 175 -15.23 -4.98 33.75
C ALA A 175 -14.68 -5.62 32.46
N LEU A 176 -13.97 -6.75 32.54
CA LEU A 176 -13.52 -7.50 31.36
C LEU A 176 -14.68 -8.18 30.62
N GLU A 177 -15.67 -8.72 31.33
CA GLU A 177 -16.88 -9.27 30.71
C GLU A 177 -17.68 -8.19 29.98
N ASN A 178 -17.80 -7.00 30.56
CA ASN A 178 -18.39 -5.83 29.90
C ASN A 178 -17.65 -5.45 28.61
N PHE A 179 -16.31 -5.55 28.58
CA PHE A 179 -15.55 -5.37 27.36
C PHE A 179 -15.89 -6.42 26.30
N ASP A 180 -15.97 -7.71 26.68
CA ASP A 180 -16.33 -8.81 25.77
C ASP A 180 -17.70 -8.60 25.11
N GLU A 181 -18.70 -8.24 25.92
CA GLU A 181 -20.07 -8.00 25.47
C GLU A 181 -20.14 -6.80 24.51
N ARG A 182 -19.57 -5.65 24.91
CA ARG A 182 -19.58 -4.41 24.09
C ARG A 182 -18.84 -4.54 22.77
N LEU A 183 -17.84 -5.41 22.72
CA LEU A 183 -17.06 -5.69 21.51
C LEU A 183 -17.65 -6.80 20.64
N GLY A 184 -18.74 -7.45 21.08
CA GLY A 184 -19.33 -8.58 20.35
C GLY A 184 -18.31 -9.70 20.11
N ARG A 185 -17.38 -9.90 21.05
CA ARG A 185 -16.28 -10.88 20.97
C ARG A 185 -15.35 -10.73 19.77
N LEU A 186 -15.22 -9.50 19.24
CA LEU A 186 -14.30 -9.22 18.15
C LEU A 186 -12.84 -9.33 18.61
N SER A 187 -12.11 -10.35 18.14
CA SER A 187 -10.74 -10.63 18.58
C SER A 187 -9.79 -9.42 18.44
N PHE A 188 -9.91 -8.63 17.38
CA PHE A 188 -9.12 -7.40 17.23
C PHE A 188 -9.40 -6.36 18.33
N GLY A 189 -10.66 -6.16 18.70
CA GLY A 189 -11.02 -5.24 19.78
C GLY A 189 -10.50 -5.73 21.14
N LEU A 190 -10.65 -7.02 21.42
CA LEU A 190 -10.16 -7.67 22.64
C LEU A 190 -8.63 -7.57 22.74
N TRP A 191 -7.92 -7.77 21.63
CA TRP A 191 -6.48 -7.59 21.53
C TRP A 191 -6.03 -6.16 21.84
N LEU A 192 -6.77 -5.14 21.38
CA LEU A 192 -6.48 -3.75 21.73
C LEU A 192 -6.62 -3.50 23.23
N ILE A 193 -7.66 -4.04 23.87
CA ILE A 193 -7.83 -3.95 25.33
C ILE A 193 -6.63 -4.58 26.06
N GLY A 194 -6.24 -5.81 25.69
CA GLY A 194 -5.09 -6.46 26.31
C GLY A 194 -3.77 -5.71 26.08
N SER A 195 -3.60 -5.10 24.91
CA SER A 195 -2.45 -4.25 24.59
C SER A 195 -2.43 -2.98 25.46
N LEU A 196 -3.57 -2.30 25.59
CA LEU A 196 -3.72 -1.10 26.42
C LEU A 196 -3.50 -1.39 27.90
N LEU A 197 -4.09 -2.46 28.42
CA LEU A 197 -3.84 -2.89 29.80
C LEU A 197 -2.35 -3.20 29.99
N SER A 198 -1.72 -3.91 29.06
CA SER A 198 -0.29 -4.22 29.17
C SER A 198 0.60 -2.98 29.17
N GLU A 199 0.31 -1.99 28.33
CA GLU A 199 1.17 -0.79 28.18
C GLU A 199 0.88 0.30 29.24
N LEU A 200 -0.38 0.51 29.64
CA LEU A 200 -0.76 1.62 30.53
C LEU A 200 -0.67 1.30 32.03
N LEU A 201 -0.49 0.03 32.40
CA LEU A 201 -0.38 -0.38 33.80
C LEU A 201 -1.60 -0.04 34.69
N ILE A 202 -2.80 0.12 34.12
CA ILE A 202 -4.07 0.40 34.83
C ILE A 202 -4.96 -0.83 35.07
N SER A 203 -6.01 -0.67 35.87
CA SER A 203 -7.07 -1.68 36.06
C SER A 203 -8.06 -1.71 34.89
N PRO A 204 -8.72 -2.86 34.63
CA PRO A 204 -9.76 -2.97 33.60
C PRO A 204 -10.90 -1.97 33.79
N LEU A 205 -11.36 -1.78 35.03
CA LEU A 205 -12.44 -0.84 35.35
C LEU A 205 -12.06 0.61 34.98
N ALA A 206 -10.86 1.07 35.37
CA ALA A 206 -10.39 2.41 35.04
C ALA A 206 -10.23 2.62 33.52
N LEU A 207 -9.80 1.59 32.79
CA LEU A 207 -9.72 1.65 31.33
C LEU A 207 -11.12 1.74 30.70
N PHE A 208 -12.07 0.94 31.19
CA PHE A 208 -13.44 0.91 30.70
C PHE A 208 -14.10 2.28 30.84
N GLU A 209 -14.04 2.87 32.04
CA GLU A 209 -14.57 4.21 32.30
C GLU A 209 -13.92 5.28 31.41
N ALA A 210 -12.60 5.21 31.22
CA ALA A 210 -11.88 6.18 30.41
C ALA A 210 -12.29 6.12 28.93
N ILE A 211 -12.55 4.92 28.40
CA ILE A 211 -13.04 4.71 27.04
C ILE A 211 -14.49 5.16 26.91
N GLU A 212 -15.35 4.85 27.88
CA GLU A 212 -16.77 5.21 27.84
C GLU A 212 -17.00 6.72 27.77
N ARG A 213 -16.15 7.50 28.45
CA ARG A 213 -16.16 8.98 28.43
C ARG A 213 -15.87 9.58 27.04
N ILE A 214 -15.38 8.81 26.07
CA ILE A 214 -15.12 9.31 24.72
C ILE A 214 -16.44 9.53 23.98
N SER A 215 -16.65 10.78 23.57
CA SER A 215 -17.74 11.17 22.67
C SER A 215 -17.36 10.90 21.20
N LEU A 216 -18.24 10.25 20.45
CA LEU A 216 -18.04 9.97 19.02
C LEU A 216 -18.56 11.06 18.08
N LYS A 217 -19.10 12.18 18.63
CA LYS A 217 -19.80 13.23 17.86
C LYS A 217 -18.95 13.87 16.74
N ASP A 218 -17.61 13.81 16.85
CA ASP A 218 -16.70 14.43 15.86
C ASP A 218 -16.27 13.46 14.73
N LEU A 219 -16.56 12.17 14.85
CA LEU A 219 -16.13 11.13 13.88
C LEU A 219 -17.18 10.83 12.79
N SER A 220 -18.42 11.30 12.97
CA SER A 220 -19.57 11.01 12.11
C SER A 220 -19.53 11.68 10.72
N HIS A 221 -18.63 12.64 10.49
CA HIS A 221 -18.63 13.48 9.29
C HIS A 221 -17.47 13.19 8.31
N SER A 222 -16.89 11.99 8.31
CA SER A 222 -15.70 11.69 7.49
C SER A 222 -15.87 10.57 6.46
N LEU A 223 -15.02 10.66 5.44
CA LEU A 223 -14.98 9.97 4.15
C LEU A 223 -15.43 8.49 4.14
N GLY A 224 -16.37 8.17 3.26
CA GLY A 224 -16.62 6.82 2.74
C GLY A 224 -17.47 5.91 3.65
N ASP A 225 -18.44 5.24 3.03
CA ASP A 225 -19.48 4.41 3.66
C ASP A 225 -19.00 2.98 4.00
N ASP A 226 -17.91 2.85 4.76
CA ASP A 226 -17.57 1.59 5.42
C ASP A 226 -18.47 1.38 6.66
N GLY A 227 -19.64 0.77 6.47
CA GLY A 227 -20.60 0.48 7.52
C GLY A 227 -20.02 -0.32 8.70
N PHE A 228 -18.91 -1.03 8.51
CA PHE A 228 -18.28 -1.86 9.56
C PHE A 228 -17.97 -1.09 10.86
N LEU A 229 -17.28 0.04 10.77
CA LEU A 229 -16.91 0.82 11.97
C LEU A 229 -18.13 1.54 12.58
N GLN A 230 -19.12 1.91 11.76
CA GLN A 230 -20.38 2.49 12.26
C GLN A 230 -21.18 1.45 13.06
N ASN A 231 -21.15 0.19 12.62
CA ASN A 231 -21.77 -0.94 13.29
C ASN A 231 -21.00 -1.39 14.56
N ASN A 232 -19.81 -0.83 14.82
CA ASN A 232 -18.97 -1.18 15.98
C ASN A 232 -18.54 0.08 16.76
N PRO A 233 -19.50 0.80 17.40
CA PRO A 233 -19.23 2.09 18.04
C PRO A 233 -18.26 1.99 19.23
N PHE A 234 -18.28 0.89 19.98
CA PHE A 234 -17.36 0.72 21.10
C PHE A 234 -15.90 0.52 20.62
N LEU A 235 -15.69 -0.23 19.53
CA LEU A 235 -14.39 -0.33 18.87
C LEU A 235 -13.89 1.04 18.39
N MET A 236 -14.78 1.88 17.86
CA MET A 236 -14.46 3.26 17.50
C MET A 236 -13.98 4.09 18.71
N LYS A 237 -14.59 3.92 19.89
CA LYS A 237 -14.14 4.57 21.13
C LYS A 237 -12.74 4.08 21.53
N ILE A 238 -12.47 2.78 21.46
CA ILE A 238 -11.14 2.21 21.76
C ILE A 238 -10.06 2.76 20.82
N LEU A 239 -10.30 2.74 19.51
CA LEU A 239 -9.35 3.29 18.54
C LEU A 239 -9.15 4.80 18.74
N SER A 240 -10.22 5.52 19.08
CA SER A 240 -10.16 6.93 19.43
C SER A 240 -9.28 7.19 20.65
N PHE A 241 -9.41 6.35 21.68
CA PHE A 241 -8.58 6.36 22.88
C PHE A 241 -7.11 6.13 22.52
N CYS A 242 -6.79 5.07 21.75
CA CYS A 242 -5.43 4.77 21.30
C CYS A 242 -4.79 5.98 20.58
N PHE A 243 -5.50 6.61 19.66
CA PHE A 243 -5.00 7.78 18.93
C PHE A 243 -4.89 9.03 19.83
N ALA A 244 -5.74 9.18 20.84
CA ALA A 244 -5.59 10.23 21.83
C ALA A 244 -4.32 10.03 22.67
N LEU A 245 -3.97 8.78 23.02
CA LEU A 245 -2.71 8.47 23.70
C LEU A 245 -1.50 8.86 22.84
N LEU A 246 -1.54 8.53 21.53
CA LEU A 246 -0.47 8.89 20.60
C LEU A 246 -0.25 10.41 20.48
N GLY A 247 -1.33 11.20 20.57
CA GLY A 247 -1.29 12.65 20.38
C GLY A 247 -0.91 13.49 21.61
N LYS A 248 -0.98 12.93 22.84
CA LYS A 248 -0.96 13.74 24.07
C LYS A 248 0.43 14.12 24.60
N ALA A 249 1.53 13.51 24.15
CA ALA A 249 2.84 13.89 24.68
C ALA A 249 3.49 15.04 23.91
N LYS A 250 3.89 16.06 24.69
CA LYS A 250 4.66 17.22 24.22
C LYS A 250 5.87 16.76 23.38
N GLY A 251 5.90 17.20 22.12
CA GLY A 251 7.05 17.19 21.20
C GLY A 251 7.50 15.84 20.64
N ARG A 252 7.45 14.74 21.40
CA ARG A 252 8.09 13.45 21.05
C ARG A 252 7.14 12.39 20.47
N GLN A 253 5.95 12.18 21.07
CA GLN A 253 5.01 11.09 20.67
C GLN A 253 4.07 11.46 19.51
N ASP A 254 3.95 12.74 19.16
CA ASP A 254 3.19 13.17 17.97
C ASP A 254 3.69 12.50 16.67
N LEU A 255 4.97 12.10 16.61
CA LEU A 255 5.48 11.34 15.47
C LEU A 255 4.74 10.01 15.30
N ALA A 256 4.45 9.28 16.40
CA ALA A 256 3.72 8.02 16.33
C ALA A 256 2.28 8.21 15.84
N LEU A 257 1.60 9.29 16.26
CA LEU A 257 0.29 9.65 15.73
C LEU A 257 0.36 9.93 14.22
N ARG A 258 1.31 10.76 13.77
CA ARG A 258 1.51 11.07 12.36
C ARG A 258 1.91 9.84 11.54
N MET A 259 2.68 8.92 12.13
CA MET A 259 2.99 7.61 11.56
C MET A 259 1.74 6.74 11.41
N ALA A 260 0.85 6.69 12.41
CA ALA A 260 -0.41 5.95 12.30
C ALA A 260 -1.31 6.51 11.19
N LEU A 261 -1.43 7.84 11.11
CA LEU A 261 -2.22 8.53 10.08
C LEU A 261 -1.65 8.32 8.68
N SER A 262 -0.32 8.40 8.52
CA SER A 262 0.35 8.18 7.23
C SER A 262 0.33 6.70 6.83
N GLY A 263 0.55 5.80 7.79
CA GLY A 263 0.51 4.35 7.64
C GLY A 263 -0.80 3.80 7.08
N ALA A 264 -1.88 4.55 7.28
CA ALA A 264 -3.19 4.26 6.73
C ALA A 264 -3.22 4.25 5.19
N TRP A 265 -2.41 5.08 4.55
CA TRP A 265 -2.41 5.31 3.10
C TRP A 265 -1.31 4.53 2.35
N LEU A 266 -0.48 3.79 3.09
CA LEU A 266 0.50 2.88 2.52
C LEU A 266 -0.16 1.56 2.07
N SER A 267 0.54 0.81 1.22
CA SER A 267 0.19 -0.58 0.88
C SER A 267 0.03 -1.45 2.15
N PRO A 268 -0.74 -2.55 2.08
CA PRO A 268 -0.93 -3.49 3.20
C PRO A 268 0.33 -4.28 3.56
N ALA A 269 1.41 -4.15 2.78
CA ALA A 269 2.70 -4.76 3.06
C ALA A 269 3.39 -4.14 4.30
N PRO A 270 4.31 -4.88 4.95
CA PRO A 270 5.10 -4.33 6.05
C PRO A 270 5.94 -3.12 5.62
N VAL A 271 5.90 -2.05 6.42
CA VAL A 271 6.63 -0.80 6.19
C VAL A 271 7.77 -0.62 7.20
N SER A 272 8.94 -0.15 6.73
CA SER A 272 10.06 0.22 7.60
C SER A 272 9.75 1.44 8.46
N ALA A 273 10.28 1.49 9.69
CA ALA A 273 10.18 2.66 10.56
C ALA A 273 10.70 3.96 9.90
N GLU A 274 11.79 3.86 9.12
CA GLU A 274 12.39 4.99 8.41
C GLU A 274 11.43 5.59 7.36
N LEU A 275 10.86 4.74 6.50
CA LEU A 275 9.90 5.20 5.50
C LEU A 275 8.65 5.81 6.13
N LEU A 276 8.15 5.19 7.20
CA LEU A 276 6.99 5.67 7.91
C LEU A 276 7.25 7.02 8.60
N ALA A 277 8.47 7.22 9.13
CA ALA A 277 8.92 8.49 9.68
C ALA A 277 9.00 9.57 8.60
N ALA A 278 9.63 9.26 7.46
CA ALA A 278 9.77 10.19 6.34
C ALA A 278 8.42 10.71 5.82
N ALA A 279 7.40 9.83 5.76
CA ALA A 279 6.02 10.20 5.44
C ALA A 279 5.40 11.06 6.55
N ALA A 280 5.51 10.64 7.81
CA ALA A 280 4.97 11.36 8.95
C ALA A 280 5.55 12.78 9.10
N GLU A 281 6.82 12.98 8.74
CA GLU A 281 7.50 14.28 8.75
C GLU A 281 6.97 15.27 7.71
N GLN A 282 6.25 14.81 6.68
CA GLN A 282 5.58 15.71 5.73
C GLN A 282 4.27 16.29 6.26
N LEU A 283 3.75 15.76 7.37
CA LEU A 283 2.60 16.33 8.05
C LEU A 283 3.01 17.50 8.96
N PRO A 284 2.23 18.58 9.03
CA PRO A 284 2.54 19.72 9.89
C PRO A 284 2.60 19.29 11.36
N GLY A 285 3.71 19.60 12.04
CA GLY A 285 3.92 19.28 13.46
C GLY A 285 3.14 20.14 14.45
N LYS A 286 2.36 21.11 13.95
CA LYS A 286 1.43 21.94 14.72
C LYS A 286 0.13 22.06 13.94
N GLY A 287 -0.99 21.63 14.53
CA GLY A 287 -2.32 22.04 14.08
C GLY A 287 -3.09 21.04 13.21
N THR A 288 -3.30 19.83 13.69
CA THR A 288 -4.67 19.30 13.65
C THR A 288 -5.20 19.52 15.06
N SER A 289 -6.34 20.20 15.18
CA SER A 289 -6.90 20.66 16.45
C SER A 289 -7.36 19.48 17.32
N PHE A 290 -6.43 18.73 17.89
CA PHE A 290 -6.70 17.64 18.82
C PHE A 290 -7.00 18.14 20.25
N HIS A 291 -7.33 19.42 20.40
CA HIS A 291 -7.50 20.08 21.71
C HIS A 291 -8.74 19.63 22.49
N GLN A 292 -9.71 18.94 21.88
CA GLN A 292 -11.01 18.70 22.52
C GLN A 292 -11.14 17.40 23.33
N TRP A 293 -10.28 16.39 23.12
CA TRP A 293 -10.34 15.15 23.93
C TRP A 293 -9.28 15.08 25.03
N GLY A 294 -8.37 16.05 25.08
CA GLY A 294 -7.30 16.11 26.05
C GLY A 294 -7.75 16.39 27.49
N SER A 295 -8.95 16.94 27.69
CA SER A 295 -9.47 17.29 29.02
C SER A 295 -9.98 16.09 29.83
N CYS A 296 -10.32 14.97 29.20
CA CYS A 296 -11.01 13.85 29.86
C CYS A 296 -10.08 12.71 30.35
N LEU A 297 -8.78 12.74 30.05
CA LEU A 297 -7.85 11.67 30.42
C LEU A 297 -6.91 12.10 31.56
N PRO A 298 -6.87 11.37 32.69
CA PRO A 298 -6.02 11.69 33.83
C PRO A 298 -4.54 11.79 33.44
N SER A 299 -3.86 12.85 33.86
CA SER A 299 -2.42 13.06 33.61
C SER A 299 -1.53 11.93 34.14
N SER A 300 -2.02 11.12 35.08
CA SER A 300 -1.33 9.97 35.69
C SER A 300 -1.14 8.77 34.75
N LEU A 301 -1.96 8.64 33.69
CA LEU A 301 -1.87 7.53 32.72
C LEU A 301 -0.64 7.61 31.80
N PHE A 302 0.09 8.72 31.83
CA PHE A 302 1.07 9.08 30.80
C PHE A 302 2.54 9.01 31.27
N CYS A 303 2.78 8.66 32.54
CA CYS A 303 4.12 8.74 33.14
C CYS A 303 5.08 7.63 32.66
N CYS A 304 4.58 6.57 32.02
CA CYS A 304 5.38 5.37 31.69
C CYS A 304 5.94 5.35 30.26
N LEU A 305 5.64 6.34 29.42
CA LEU A 305 6.03 6.35 28.00
C LEU A 305 7.28 7.23 27.78
N SER A 306 8.41 6.87 28.41
CA SER A 306 9.69 7.54 28.18
C SER A 306 10.40 6.96 26.94
N LEU A 307 10.85 7.84 26.05
CA LEU A 307 11.45 7.52 24.74
C LEU A 307 12.85 8.18 24.69
N GLN A 308 13.91 7.39 24.47
CA GLN A 308 15.31 7.82 24.48
C GLN A 308 15.76 8.32 23.09
N SER A 309 16.59 9.36 23.08
CA SER A 309 16.79 10.23 21.90
C SER A 309 17.53 9.62 20.71
N ARG A 310 18.18 8.45 20.83
CA ARG A 310 19.07 7.95 19.76
C ARG A 310 18.37 7.21 18.62
N LYS A 311 17.09 6.80 18.74
CA LYS A 311 16.34 6.09 17.67
C LYS A 311 14.82 6.38 17.68
N ARG A 312 14.44 7.66 17.60
CA ARG A 312 13.05 8.16 17.69
C ARG A 312 12.04 7.47 16.76
N GLU A 313 12.43 7.19 15.52
CA GLU A 313 11.56 6.57 14.50
C GLU A 313 11.17 5.15 14.90
N ILE A 314 12.15 4.36 15.33
CA ILE A 314 11.98 2.98 15.79
C ILE A 314 11.09 2.94 17.02
N GLU A 315 11.36 3.81 17.98
CA GLU A 315 10.59 3.96 19.21
C GLU A 315 9.11 4.31 18.93
N SER A 316 8.87 5.23 17.98
CA SER A 316 7.51 5.62 17.58
C SER A 316 6.78 4.47 16.86
N ALA A 317 7.47 3.74 15.99
CA ALA A 317 6.91 2.56 15.33
C ALA A 317 6.61 1.42 16.32
N LEU A 318 7.48 1.21 17.31
CA LEU A 318 7.26 0.22 18.36
C LEU A 318 6.11 0.59 19.29
N LEU A 319 5.87 1.88 19.54
CA LEU A 319 4.69 2.33 20.29
C LEU A 319 3.39 1.92 19.58
N LEU A 320 3.33 2.01 18.25
CA LEU A 320 2.18 1.54 17.48
C LEU A 320 1.96 0.02 17.64
N VAL A 321 3.04 -0.75 17.71
CA VAL A 321 2.98 -2.19 17.96
C VAL A 321 2.51 -2.49 19.38
N LYS A 322 3.03 -1.76 20.37
CA LYS A 322 2.68 -1.92 21.80
C LYS A 322 1.21 -1.60 22.09
N LEU A 323 0.65 -0.59 21.41
CA LEU A 323 -0.77 -0.26 21.49
C LEU A 323 -1.66 -1.21 20.68
N GLY A 324 -1.10 -2.25 20.07
CA GLY A 324 -1.84 -3.26 19.29
C GLY A 324 -2.34 -2.78 17.92
N LEU A 325 -1.93 -1.58 17.47
CA LEU A 325 -2.38 -0.97 16.22
C LEU A 325 -1.68 -1.56 14.98
N ALA A 326 -0.49 -2.14 15.18
CA ALA A 326 0.33 -2.79 14.17
C ALA A 326 1.05 -4.02 14.73
N LYS A 327 1.60 -4.86 13.85
CA LYS A 327 2.43 -6.01 14.19
C LYS A 327 3.84 -5.83 13.66
N ARG A 328 4.84 -6.41 14.33
CA ARG A 328 6.22 -6.42 13.83
C ARG A 328 6.40 -7.51 12.78
N SER A 329 7.03 -7.17 11.66
CA SER A 329 7.48 -8.14 10.65
C SER A 329 8.93 -8.55 10.92
N THR A 330 9.23 -9.84 10.73
CA THR A 330 10.57 -10.43 10.89
C THR A 330 11.28 -10.69 9.57
N ARG A 331 10.65 -10.37 8.42
CA ARG A 331 11.18 -10.67 7.08
C ARG A 331 12.44 -9.89 6.71
N HIS A 332 12.68 -8.75 7.34
CA HIS A 332 13.75 -7.83 6.97
C HIS A 332 14.64 -7.51 8.17
N SER A 333 15.92 -7.25 7.91
CA SER A 333 16.82 -6.66 8.89
C SER A 333 16.34 -5.25 9.24
N GLY A 334 16.04 -4.98 10.51
CA GLY A 334 15.54 -3.69 10.98
C GLY A 334 14.16 -3.77 11.64
N ILE A 335 13.47 -2.63 11.70
CA ILE A 335 12.13 -2.52 12.29
C ILE A 335 11.12 -2.26 11.18
N TYR A 336 10.37 -3.30 10.85
CA TYR A 336 9.24 -3.23 9.93
C TYR A 336 7.96 -3.53 10.70
N ILE A 337 6.92 -2.75 10.43
CA ILE A 337 5.61 -2.94 11.04
C ILE A 337 4.55 -3.10 9.95
N GLN A 338 3.54 -3.92 10.21
CA GLN A 338 2.37 -4.09 9.36
C GLN A 338 1.15 -3.62 10.13
N PHE A 339 0.43 -2.64 9.59
CA PHE A 339 -0.78 -2.14 10.23
C PHE A 339 -1.91 -3.15 10.11
N HIS A 340 -2.75 -3.23 11.14
CA HIS A 340 -4.00 -3.97 11.02
C HIS A 340 -4.95 -3.24 10.06
N PRO A 341 -5.69 -3.93 9.16
CA PRO A 341 -6.58 -3.27 8.21
C PRO A 341 -7.64 -2.37 8.86
N ILE A 342 -8.16 -2.76 10.03
CA ILE A 342 -9.11 -1.93 10.79
C ILE A 342 -8.44 -0.65 11.32
N THR A 343 -7.17 -0.73 11.74
CA THR A 343 -6.39 0.45 12.13
C THR A 343 -6.23 1.39 10.94
N GLN A 344 -5.86 0.87 9.77
CA GLN A 344 -5.72 1.69 8.55
C GLN A 344 -7.05 2.34 8.17
N LEU A 345 -8.16 1.59 8.22
CA LEU A 345 -9.49 2.11 7.93
C LEU A 345 -9.87 3.26 8.86
N PHE A 346 -9.70 3.08 10.17
CA PHE A 346 -9.97 4.12 11.16
C PHE A 346 -9.08 5.36 10.95
N ALA A 347 -7.80 5.15 10.70
CA ALA A 347 -6.83 6.22 10.48
C ALA A 347 -7.10 7.01 9.20
N ARG A 348 -7.57 6.38 8.11
CA ARG A 348 -8.00 7.06 6.87
C ARG A 348 -9.17 8.00 7.13
N ARG A 349 -10.20 7.50 7.83
CA ARG A 349 -11.37 8.32 8.21
C ARG A 349 -10.98 9.50 9.08
N ARG A 350 -10.18 9.26 10.10
CA ARG A 350 -9.73 10.30 11.05
C ARG A 350 -8.77 11.32 10.43
N GLY A 351 -7.86 10.87 9.56
CA GLY A 351 -6.80 11.71 8.99
C GLY A 351 -7.20 12.46 7.71
N GLY A 352 -8.26 12.04 7.03
CA GLY A 352 -8.63 12.55 5.71
C GLY A 352 -7.51 12.36 4.68
N PHE A 353 -7.48 13.19 3.64
CA PHE A 353 -6.53 13.08 2.52
C PHE A 353 -5.15 13.71 2.78
N SER A 354 -4.98 14.51 3.84
CA SER A 354 -3.70 15.17 4.13
C SER A 354 -2.56 14.17 4.36
N PRO A 355 -2.74 13.09 5.16
CA PRO A 355 -1.75 12.02 5.29
C PRO A 355 -1.48 11.26 3.99
N ALA A 356 -2.45 11.15 3.08
CA ALA A 356 -2.21 10.54 1.76
C ALA A 356 -1.17 11.34 0.97
N LYS A 357 -1.30 12.67 0.96
CA LYS A 357 -0.32 13.57 0.34
C LYS A 357 1.05 13.47 1.01
N ALA A 358 1.08 13.37 2.33
CA ALA A 358 2.31 13.22 3.10
C ALA A 358 3.07 11.94 2.76
N VAL A 359 2.36 10.82 2.55
CA VAL A 359 2.95 9.56 2.08
C VAL A 359 3.63 9.73 0.72
N VAL A 360 2.93 10.32 -0.26
CA VAL A 360 3.48 10.51 -1.61
C VAL A 360 4.76 11.37 -1.57
N LEU A 361 4.77 12.45 -0.78
CA LEU A 361 5.95 13.29 -0.59
C LEU A 361 7.07 12.60 0.21
N GLY A 362 6.72 11.77 1.20
CA GLY A 362 7.69 11.00 1.99
C GLY A 362 8.44 9.97 1.14
N MET A 363 7.73 9.29 0.22
CA MET A 363 8.36 8.34 -0.71
C MET A 363 9.45 8.97 -1.58
N GLN A 364 9.31 10.25 -1.93
CA GLN A 364 10.28 10.99 -2.76
C GLN A 364 11.58 11.30 -2.01
N LYS A 365 11.53 11.38 -0.67
CA LYS A 365 12.67 11.72 0.19
C LYS A 365 13.39 10.49 0.73
N CYS A 366 12.76 9.31 0.70
CA CYS A 366 13.37 8.08 1.15
C CYS A 366 14.53 7.66 0.22
N ARG A 367 15.69 7.29 0.78
CA ARG A 367 16.89 6.95 -0.02
C ARG A 367 16.80 5.58 -0.71
N ASN A 368 16.06 4.64 -0.13
CA ASN A 368 15.90 3.26 -0.63
C ASN A 368 14.50 3.04 -1.22
N SER A 369 14.05 3.93 -2.13
CA SER A 369 12.68 3.87 -2.66
C SER A 369 12.37 2.56 -3.38
N LEU A 370 13.34 2.00 -4.13
CA LEU A 370 13.12 0.83 -4.96
C LEU A 370 12.83 -0.45 -4.14
N SER A 371 13.41 -0.65 -2.96
CA SER A 371 13.11 -1.84 -2.15
C SER A 371 11.66 -1.90 -1.66
N ASN A 372 10.92 -0.80 -1.74
CA ASN A 372 9.55 -0.64 -1.26
C ASN A 372 8.54 -0.59 -2.42
N SER A 373 8.62 -1.52 -3.37
CA SER A 373 7.80 -1.49 -4.60
C SER A 373 6.31 -1.39 -4.33
N ASP A 374 5.80 -2.08 -3.31
CA ASP A 374 4.37 -2.10 -2.99
C ASP A 374 3.90 -0.73 -2.49
N HIS A 375 4.72 -0.04 -1.70
CA HIS A 375 4.44 1.33 -1.24
C HIS A 375 4.61 2.38 -2.36
N LEU A 376 5.51 2.15 -3.33
CA LEU A 376 5.62 3.00 -4.52
C LEU A 376 4.37 2.88 -5.41
N TRP A 377 3.88 1.66 -5.65
CA TRP A 377 2.63 1.44 -6.36
C TRP A 377 1.43 2.05 -5.65
N ALA A 378 1.33 1.87 -4.32
CA ALA A 378 0.31 2.55 -3.52
C ALA A 378 0.34 4.07 -3.72
N SER A 379 1.53 4.68 -3.73
CA SER A 379 1.68 6.13 -3.95
C SER A 379 1.32 6.56 -5.37
N ALA A 380 1.61 5.72 -6.37
CA ALA A 380 1.18 5.96 -7.75
C ALA A 380 -0.36 5.93 -7.87
N PHE A 381 -1.03 4.96 -7.23
CA PHE A 381 -2.50 4.92 -7.17
C PHE A 381 -3.09 6.19 -6.55
N LEU A 382 -2.48 6.70 -5.47
CA LEU A 382 -2.94 7.92 -4.82
C LEU A 382 -2.79 9.16 -5.71
N LEU A 383 -1.68 9.28 -6.44
CA LEU A 383 -1.36 10.46 -7.22
C LEU A 383 -2.05 10.52 -8.58
N PHE A 384 -2.06 9.41 -9.31
CA PHE A 384 -2.57 9.38 -10.68
C PHE A 384 -4.04 8.98 -10.74
N GLY A 385 -4.49 8.13 -9.81
CA GLY A 385 -5.66 7.31 -10.07
C GLY A 385 -5.37 6.33 -11.21
N PHE A 386 -6.22 5.33 -11.37
CA PHE A 386 -6.08 4.33 -12.42
C PHE A 386 -7.47 3.79 -12.78
N LYS A 387 -7.68 3.50 -14.06
CA LYS A 387 -8.98 3.07 -14.59
C LYS A 387 -10.09 4.05 -14.18
N SER A 388 -11.14 3.56 -13.52
CA SER A 388 -12.27 4.36 -13.03
C SER A 388 -12.01 5.01 -11.67
N GLU A 389 -10.88 4.74 -11.02
CA GLU A 389 -10.56 5.34 -9.72
C GLU A 389 -9.86 6.69 -9.90
N PRO A 390 -10.43 7.79 -9.39
CA PRO A 390 -9.83 9.12 -9.52
C PRO A 390 -8.58 9.27 -8.64
N PRO A 391 -7.68 10.21 -8.98
CA PRO A 391 -6.58 10.58 -8.10
C PRO A 391 -7.10 11.14 -6.77
N LEU A 392 -6.49 10.71 -5.67
CA LEU A 392 -6.85 11.13 -4.31
C LEU A 392 -5.91 12.22 -3.78
N VAL A 393 -4.74 12.41 -4.40
CA VAL A 393 -3.71 13.36 -3.98
C VAL A 393 -3.41 14.36 -5.08
N GLN A 394 -3.47 15.63 -4.73
CA GLN A 394 -3.02 16.73 -5.59
C GLN A 394 -1.69 17.33 -5.09
N LEU A 395 -0.70 17.30 -5.97
CA LEU A 395 0.64 17.83 -5.74
C LEU A 395 0.89 19.12 -6.54
N LYS A 396 1.88 19.91 -6.11
CA LYS A 396 2.40 21.03 -6.89
C LYS A 396 3.11 20.50 -8.13
N VAL A 397 3.24 21.32 -9.17
CA VAL A 397 3.88 20.94 -10.44
C VAL A 397 5.27 20.35 -10.24
N PHE A 398 6.13 21.04 -9.47
CA PHE A 398 7.48 20.57 -9.16
C PHE A 398 7.48 19.17 -8.49
N ASP A 399 6.59 18.96 -7.53
CA ASP A 399 6.49 17.67 -6.83
C ASP A 399 5.98 16.55 -7.75
N LYS A 400 5.10 16.87 -8.73
CA LYS A 400 4.66 15.92 -9.77
C LYS A 400 5.82 15.50 -10.67
N VAL A 401 6.59 16.49 -11.16
CA VAL A 401 7.79 16.27 -11.99
C VAL A 401 8.79 15.40 -11.24
N LEU A 402 9.06 15.73 -9.97
CA LEU A 402 9.96 14.97 -9.12
C LEU A 402 9.46 13.53 -8.89
N PHE A 403 8.15 13.35 -8.67
CA PHE A 403 7.54 12.02 -8.52
C PHE A 403 7.74 11.18 -9.78
N ILE A 404 7.42 11.74 -10.94
CA ILE A 404 7.50 11.02 -12.20
C ILE A 404 8.95 10.61 -12.49
N LYS A 405 9.89 11.55 -12.32
CA LYS A 405 11.32 11.35 -12.59
C LYS A 405 11.95 10.32 -11.64
N LYS A 406 11.69 10.42 -10.34
CA LYS A 406 12.36 9.57 -9.32
C LYS A 406 11.63 8.27 -9.02
N ILE A 407 10.32 8.21 -9.24
CA ILE A 407 9.48 7.07 -8.84
C ILE A 407 8.81 6.43 -10.06
N ALA A 408 7.98 7.16 -10.81
CA ALA A 408 7.13 6.54 -11.83
C ALA A 408 7.94 5.88 -12.95
N ILE A 409 8.95 6.58 -13.52
CA ILE A 409 9.81 6.03 -14.57
C ILE A 409 10.60 4.80 -14.07
N PRO A 410 11.36 4.88 -12.97
CA PRO A 410 12.08 3.70 -12.45
C PRO A 410 11.14 2.54 -12.07
N LEU A 411 9.97 2.82 -11.50
CA LEU A 411 8.98 1.82 -11.13
C LEU A 411 8.42 1.09 -12.36
N ALA A 412 8.09 1.82 -13.42
CA ALA A 412 7.62 1.25 -14.68
C ALA A 412 8.70 0.38 -15.33
N ILE A 413 9.94 0.92 -15.45
CA ILE A 413 11.06 0.17 -16.02
C ILE A 413 11.30 -1.11 -15.25
N ARG A 414 11.37 -1.06 -13.91
CA ARG A 414 11.60 -2.26 -13.09
C ARG A 414 10.44 -3.25 -13.15
N SER A 415 9.20 -2.77 -13.13
CA SER A 415 8.03 -3.64 -13.22
C SER A 415 8.00 -4.40 -14.55
N PHE A 416 8.39 -3.72 -15.63
CA PHE A 416 8.59 -4.33 -16.93
C PHE A 416 9.76 -5.32 -16.92
N THR A 417 10.97 -4.87 -16.59
CA THR A 417 12.19 -5.67 -16.78
C THR A 417 12.28 -6.84 -15.84
N THR A 418 11.88 -6.70 -14.58
CA THR A 418 12.05 -7.75 -13.56
C THR A 418 10.89 -8.72 -13.52
N PHE A 419 9.67 -8.27 -13.81
CA PHE A 419 8.45 -9.06 -13.59
C PHE A 419 7.59 -9.24 -14.85
N SER A 420 8.07 -8.77 -16.00
CA SER A 420 7.32 -8.75 -17.26
C SER A 420 5.96 -8.07 -17.17
N ARG A 421 5.74 -7.13 -16.24
CA ARG A 421 4.44 -6.43 -16.05
C ARG A 421 4.28 -5.30 -17.06
N CYS A 422 4.07 -5.66 -18.32
CA CYS A 422 3.94 -4.76 -19.45
C CYS A 422 2.77 -3.78 -19.29
N CYS A 423 1.56 -4.27 -19.05
CA CYS A 423 0.34 -3.46 -19.00
C CYS A 423 0.39 -2.40 -17.89
N SER A 424 0.70 -2.80 -16.66
CA SER A 424 0.77 -1.87 -15.53
C SER A 424 1.89 -0.83 -15.72
N ALA A 425 3.04 -1.23 -16.26
CA ALA A 425 4.15 -0.31 -16.53
C ALA A 425 3.79 0.74 -17.60
N LEU A 426 3.17 0.31 -18.70
CA LEU A 426 2.76 1.22 -19.77
C LEU A 426 1.64 2.16 -19.33
N GLU A 427 0.67 1.65 -18.56
CA GLU A 427 -0.40 2.49 -18.03
C GLU A 427 0.17 3.55 -17.07
N LEU A 428 1.10 3.18 -16.18
CA LEU A 428 1.78 4.13 -15.31
C LEU A 428 2.51 5.23 -16.10
N LEU A 429 3.21 4.87 -17.19
CA LEU A 429 3.89 5.85 -18.04
C LEU A 429 2.89 6.73 -18.83
N LYS A 430 1.75 6.16 -19.24
CA LYS A 430 0.68 6.87 -19.94
C LYS A 430 0.04 7.91 -19.03
N VAL A 431 -0.47 7.51 -17.86
CA VAL A 431 -1.08 8.46 -16.90
C VAL A 431 -0.08 9.51 -16.41
N SER A 432 1.21 9.18 -16.36
CA SER A 432 2.28 10.16 -16.10
C SER A 432 2.42 11.18 -17.23
N THR A 433 2.29 10.75 -18.49
CA THR A 433 2.35 11.63 -19.67
C THR A 433 1.14 12.56 -19.68
N ASP A 434 -0.06 12.00 -19.51
CA ASP A 434 -1.32 12.75 -19.48
C ASP A 434 -1.29 13.82 -18.36
N MET A 435 -0.72 13.49 -17.20
CA MET A 435 -0.53 14.45 -16.12
C MET A 435 0.39 15.63 -16.52
N LEU A 436 1.47 15.38 -17.27
CA LEU A 436 2.34 16.45 -17.76
C LEU A 436 1.67 17.27 -18.87
N ASP A 437 0.86 16.64 -19.72
CA ASP A 437 0.07 17.34 -20.74
C ASP A 437 -0.91 18.34 -20.13
N GLU A 438 -1.60 17.95 -19.05
CA GLU A 438 -2.48 18.88 -18.32
C GLU A 438 -1.70 20.03 -17.65
N VAL A 439 -0.50 19.75 -17.16
CA VAL A 439 0.40 20.79 -16.63
C VAL A 439 0.84 21.75 -17.76
N GLU A 440 1.26 21.25 -18.91
CA GLU A 440 1.64 22.06 -20.08
C GLU A 440 0.48 22.93 -20.57
N LYS A 441 -0.74 22.37 -20.68
CA LYS A 441 -1.94 23.12 -21.04
C LYS A 441 -2.20 24.27 -20.07
N SER A 442 -1.97 24.05 -18.77
CA SER A 442 -2.13 25.08 -17.74
C SER A 442 -1.11 26.23 -17.88
N PHE A 443 0.11 25.95 -18.35
CA PHE A 443 1.09 27.00 -18.65
C PHE A 443 0.68 27.79 -19.90
N VAL A 444 0.20 27.11 -20.95
CA VAL A 444 -0.24 27.78 -22.19
C VAL A 444 -1.44 28.70 -21.95
N SER A 445 -2.42 28.27 -21.14
CA SER A 445 -3.57 29.11 -20.79
C SER A 445 -3.15 30.35 -20.01
N GLN A 446 -2.27 30.20 -19.00
CA GLN A 446 -1.73 31.33 -18.24
C GLN A 446 -1.01 32.35 -19.14
N VAL A 447 -0.26 31.89 -20.15
CA VAL A 447 0.41 32.77 -21.12
C VAL A 447 -0.60 33.52 -21.99
N ARG A 448 -1.68 32.86 -22.42
CA ARG A 448 -2.75 33.48 -23.24
C ARG A 448 -3.54 34.51 -22.44
N ASP A 449 -3.98 34.19 -21.23
CA ASP A 449 -4.72 35.11 -20.36
C ASP A 449 -3.89 36.35 -20.02
N ARG A 450 -2.57 36.16 -19.85
CA ARG A 450 -1.61 37.26 -19.59
C ARG A 450 -1.41 38.19 -20.80
N ARG A 451 -1.56 37.70 -22.04
CA ARG A 451 -1.56 38.57 -23.23
C ARG A 451 -2.81 39.45 -23.29
N ASN A 452 -3.90 39.02 -22.66
CA ASN A 452 -5.19 39.72 -22.63
C ASN A 452 -5.41 40.59 -21.36
N GLY A 453 -4.54 40.50 -20.34
CA GLY A 453 -4.68 41.22 -19.06
C GLY A 453 -4.10 42.64 -19.01
N SER A 454 -4.69 43.51 -18.18
CA SER A 454 -4.31 44.92 -18.01
C SER A 454 -2.91 45.12 -17.39
N LEU A 455 -2.29 46.28 -17.69
CA LEU A 455 -0.90 46.64 -17.36
C LEU A 455 -0.51 46.49 -15.86
N TRP A 456 -1.47 46.55 -14.94
CA TRP A 456 -1.21 46.46 -13.50
C TRP A 456 -0.84 45.04 -13.04
N TRP A 457 -1.32 44.00 -13.74
CA TRP A 457 -0.94 42.60 -13.49
C TRP A 457 0.48 42.29 -13.98
N LYS A 458 1.02 43.08 -14.92
CA LYS A 458 2.34 42.81 -15.52
C LYS A 458 3.52 43.08 -14.56
N LYS A 459 3.36 43.98 -13.57
CA LYS A 459 4.45 44.35 -12.63
C LYS A 459 4.61 43.41 -11.43
N ARG A 460 3.53 42.77 -10.94
CA ARG A 460 3.57 41.86 -9.76
C ARG A 460 4.16 40.46 -10.06
N LEU A 461 4.30 40.12 -11.34
CA LEU A 461 4.63 38.77 -11.85
C LEU A 461 6.06 38.64 -12.45
N GLN A 462 6.95 39.61 -12.20
CA GLN A 462 8.33 39.54 -12.72
C GLN A 462 9.24 38.57 -11.94
N GLY A 463 9.03 38.40 -10.62
CA GLY A 463 9.81 37.44 -9.81
C GLY A 463 9.51 35.96 -10.08
N ASN A 464 8.25 35.62 -10.40
CA ASN A 464 7.85 34.24 -10.76
C ASN A 464 8.28 33.82 -12.18
N ARG A 465 8.70 34.78 -13.02
CA ARG A 465 8.90 34.56 -14.46
C ARG A 465 10.02 33.56 -14.76
N CYS A 466 11.11 33.62 -14.00
CA CYS A 466 12.26 32.72 -14.14
C CYS A 466 11.94 31.30 -13.63
N VAL A 467 11.14 31.20 -12.56
CA VAL A 467 10.79 29.91 -11.95
C VAL A 467 9.79 29.15 -12.83
N ASP A 468 8.81 29.84 -13.43
CA ASP A 468 7.83 29.18 -14.33
C ASP A 468 8.47 28.70 -15.64
N GLU A 469 9.49 29.42 -16.15
CA GLU A 469 10.23 29.03 -17.37
C GLU A 469 11.11 27.81 -17.15
N LEU A 470 11.87 27.77 -16.05
CA LEU A 470 12.68 26.60 -15.67
C LEU A 470 11.81 25.36 -15.41
N VAL A 471 10.67 25.53 -14.73
CA VAL A 471 9.73 24.42 -14.48
C VAL A 471 9.09 23.94 -15.79
N TRP A 472 8.77 24.86 -16.71
CA TRP A 472 8.26 24.49 -18.03
C TRP A 472 9.27 23.69 -18.85
N GLU A 473 10.54 24.09 -18.83
CA GLU A 473 11.63 23.33 -19.46
C GLU A 473 11.75 21.93 -18.84
N GLU A 474 11.76 21.83 -17.50
CA GLU A 474 11.81 20.53 -16.81
C GLU A 474 10.62 19.63 -17.16
N VAL A 475 9.41 20.18 -17.21
CA VAL A 475 8.19 19.45 -17.60
C VAL A 475 8.30 18.93 -19.03
N THR A 476 8.70 19.79 -19.97
CA THR A 476 8.78 19.49 -21.39
C THR A 476 9.85 18.41 -21.66
N LEU A 477 11.02 18.53 -21.02
CA LEU A 477 12.09 17.54 -21.13
C LEU A 477 11.72 16.21 -20.46
N LEU A 478 11.01 16.25 -19.32
CA LEU A 478 10.53 15.04 -18.67
C LEU A 478 9.46 14.32 -19.50
N LYS A 479 8.58 15.05 -20.18
CA LYS A 479 7.64 14.48 -21.15
C LYS A 479 8.40 13.77 -22.27
N ALA A 480 9.44 14.38 -22.84
CA ALA A 480 10.28 13.71 -23.83
C ALA A 480 10.92 12.42 -23.29
N ALA A 481 11.39 12.41 -22.04
CA ALA A 481 11.92 11.22 -21.39
C ALA A 481 10.86 10.11 -21.17
N LEU A 482 9.62 10.47 -20.82
CA LEU A 482 8.50 9.53 -20.74
C LEU A 482 8.18 8.93 -22.11
N LEU A 483 8.08 9.75 -23.14
CA LEU A 483 7.80 9.31 -24.52
C LEU A 483 8.88 8.34 -25.01
N GLU A 484 10.16 8.66 -24.80
CA GLU A 484 11.27 7.77 -25.15
C GLU A 484 11.20 6.45 -24.36
N THR A 485 10.93 6.52 -23.05
CA THR A 485 10.82 5.31 -22.21
C THR A 485 9.68 4.42 -22.69
N ARG A 486 8.51 4.99 -22.99
CA ARG A 486 7.37 4.26 -23.56
C ARG A 486 7.73 3.66 -24.91
N ALA A 487 8.36 4.41 -25.81
CA ALA A 487 8.82 3.93 -27.11
C ALA A 487 9.79 2.74 -26.98
N LYS A 488 10.73 2.79 -26.03
CA LYS A 488 11.65 1.69 -25.73
C LYS A 488 10.93 0.44 -25.21
N LEU A 489 9.89 0.60 -24.39
CA LEU A 489 9.09 -0.54 -23.93
C LEU A 489 8.20 -1.10 -25.05
N LEU A 490 7.56 -0.24 -25.86
CA LEU A 490 6.77 -0.62 -27.04
C LEU A 490 7.59 -1.40 -28.06
N LEU A 491 8.84 -0.99 -28.30
CA LEU A 491 9.79 -1.71 -29.13
C LEU A 491 9.98 -3.16 -28.65
N ARG A 492 10.03 -3.39 -27.33
CA ARG A 492 10.20 -4.73 -26.75
C ARG A 492 8.94 -5.60 -26.85
N GLY A 493 7.76 -5.01 -27.00
CA GLY A 493 6.49 -5.70 -27.19
C GLY A 493 6.05 -5.82 -28.64
N GLY A 494 6.87 -5.41 -29.60
CA GLY A 494 6.54 -5.46 -31.02
C GLY A 494 5.55 -4.38 -31.50
N HIS A 495 5.28 -3.36 -30.69
CA HIS A 495 4.38 -2.25 -31.07
C HIS A 495 5.17 -1.13 -31.77
N PHE A 496 5.66 -1.40 -32.98
CA PHE A 496 6.57 -0.50 -33.69
C PHE A 496 5.91 0.81 -34.11
N ASP A 497 4.70 0.79 -34.68
CA ASP A 497 4.04 2.01 -35.18
C ASP A 497 3.80 3.04 -34.08
N HIS A 498 3.21 2.60 -32.96
CA HIS A 498 3.00 3.44 -31.79
C HIS A 498 4.32 3.89 -31.16
N GLY A 499 5.32 3.01 -31.09
CA GLY A 499 6.65 3.38 -30.60
C GLY A 499 7.33 4.44 -31.47
N GLU A 500 7.19 4.33 -32.80
CA GLU A 500 7.72 5.24 -33.81
C GLU A 500 7.11 6.64 -33.67
N GLU A 501 5.78 6.72 -33.51
CA GLU A 501 5.06 7.98 -33.28
C GLU A 501 5.56 8.70 -32.02
N LEU A 502 5.57 8.00 -30.87
CA LEU A 502 6.04 8.60 -29.61
C LEU A 502 7.51 9.03 -29.70
N CYS A 503 8.35 8.24 -30.38
CA CYS A 503 9.76 8.54 -30.53
C CYS A 503 10.00 9.77 -31.44
N ARG A 504 9.22 9.95 -32.51
CA ARG A 504 9.26 11.17 -33.32
C ARG A 504 8.90 12.40 -32.50
N THR A 505 7.81 12.34 -31.73
CA THR A 505 7.40 13.45 -30.85
C THR A 505 8.50 13.77 -29.83
N CYS A 506 9.14 12.76 -29.23
CA CYS A 506 10.29 12.94 -28.35
C CYS A 506 11.45 13.68 -29.04
N ILE A 507 11.83 13.26 -30.26
CA ILE A 507 12.92 13.88 -31.03
C ILE A 507 12.57 15.33 -31.37
N SER A 508 11.33 15.61 -31.79
CA SER A 508 10.89 16.98 -32.07
C SER A 508 11.01 17.87 -30.84
N ILE A 509 10.54 17.41 -29.67
CA ILE A 509 10.67 18.15 -28.41
C ILE A 509 12.14 18.41 -28.08
N ARG A 510 13.00 17.37 -28.08
CA ARG A 510 14.41 17.52 -27.73
C ARG A 510 15.21 18.35 -28.74
N THR A 511 14.86 18.30 -30.01
CA THR A 511 15.51 19.14 -31.04
C THR A 511 15.24 20.61 -30.79
N VAL A 512 14.00 20.97 -30.42
CA VAL A 512 13.64 22.35 -30.08
C VAL A 512 14.28 22.79 -28.77
N MET A 513 14.28 21.95 -27.74
CA MET A 513 14.74 22.31 -26.40
C MET A 513 16.27 22.25 -26.22
N LEU A 514 16.93 21.25 -26.81
CA LEU A 514 18.34 20.93 -26.56
C LEU A 514 19.22 21.03 -27.81
N GLY A 515 18.60 21.09 -28.99
CA GLY A 515 19.31 21.05 -30.28
C GLY A 515 19.47 19.64 -30.85
N HIS A 516 19.84 19.58 -32.13
CA HIS A 516 19.91 18.34 -32.90
C HIS A 516 21.03 17.40 -32.45
N ASN A 517 22.19 17.96 -32.06
CA ASN A 517 23.40 17.20 -31.74
C ASN A 517 23.52 16.86 -30.24
N HIS A 518 22.52 17.17 -29.43
CA HIS A 518 22.53 16.87 -28.01
C HIS A 518 22.43 15.34 -27.77
N GLU A 519 23.17 14.81 -26.79
CA GLU A 519 23.25 13.36 -26.51
C GLU A 519 21.87 12.70 -26.37
N GLN A 520 20.96 13.34 -25.64
CA GLN A 520 19.58 12.84 -25.47
C GLN A 520 18.79 12.83 -26.79
N THR A 521 19.03 13.79 -27.70
CA THR A 521 18.38 13.83 -29.02
C THR A 521 18.89 12.67 -29.87
N LEU A 522 20.21 12.45 -29.87
CA LEU A 522 20.85 11.35 -30.59
C LEU A 522 20.39 9.98 -30.07
N ALA A 523 20.29 9.79 -28.76
CA ALA A 523 19.78 8.55 -28.16
C ALA A 523 18.32 8.24 -28.56
N ALA A 524 17.49 9.27 -28.72
CA ALA A 524 16.14 9.11 -29.23
C ALA A 524 16.15 8.76 -30.73
N GLN A 525 17.01 9.37 -31.54
CA GLN A 525 17.19 9.02 -32.96
C GLN A 525 17.65 7.57 -33.15
N GLU A 526 18.55 7.06 -32.32
CA GLU A 526 18.94 5.65 -32.31
C GLU A 526 17.76 4.72 -31.98
N THR A 527 16.91 5.14 -31.03
CA THR A 527 15.70 4.40 -30.69
C THR A 527 14.72 4.37 -31.87
N LEU A 528 14.53 5.49 -32.57
CA LEU A 528 13.72 5.57 -33.78
C LEU A 528 14.28 4.68 -34.90
N ALA A 529 15.60 4.70 -35.11
CA ALA A 529 16.26 3.87 -36.11
C ALA A 529 16.02 2.36 -35.85
N LYS A 530 16.04 1.95 -34.58
CA LYS A 530 15.68 0.58 -34.18
C LYS A 530 14.21 0.27 -34.52
N LEU A 531 13.28 1.15 -34.14
CA LEU A 531 11.84 0.97 -34.42
C LEU A 531 11.56 0.80 -35.91
N VAL A 532 12.07 1.71 -36.75
CA VAL A 532 11.88 1.67 -38.21
C VAL A 532 12.49 0.40 -38.81
N ARG A 533 13.70 0.03 -38.38
CA ARG A 533 14.38 -1.19 -38.86
C ARG A 533 13.62 -2.47 -38.52
N TYR A 534 12.95 -2.53 -37.37
CA TYR A 534 12.17 -3.71 -37.02
C TYR A 534 10.81 -3.73 -37.71
N ARG A 535 10.18 -2.56 -37.87
CA ARG A 535 8.95 -2.41 -38.65
C ARG A 535 9.13 -2.88 -40.10
N SER A 536 10.26 -2.57 -40.73
CA SER A 536 10.54 -2.98 -42.13
C SER A 536 10.90 -4.46 -42.32
N LYS A 537 11.02 -5.23 -41.23
CA LYS A 537 11.30 -6.68 -41.26
C LYS A 537 10.05 -7.55 -41.08
N ILE A 538 8.91 -6.92 -40.83
CA ILE A 538 7.58 -7.51 -40.79
C ILE A 538 6.94 -7.23 -42.15
#